data_AF-A0A7G2CLC5-F1
#
_entry.id   AF-A0A7G2CLC5-F1
#
_cell.length_a   1.000
_cell.length_b   1.000
_cell.length_c   1.000
_cell.angle_alpha   90.00
_cell.angle_beta   90.00
_cell.angle_gamma   90.00
#
_symmetry.space_group_name_H-M   'P 1'
#
loop_
_entity.id
_entity.type
_entity.pdbx_description
1 polymer ?
#
loop_
_entity_poly.entity_id
_entity_poly.type
_entity_poly.pdbx_seq_one_letter_code
_entity_poly.pdbx_strand_id
1 'polypeptide(L)'
;MYGCMMCKTGSFQTIRGDKFVCEMCGQNCAACMSAAQCTTCVRGAAMKKGRSCLFYINESRQLTTATAVVAVAVLLLSLAL
;
A
#
# COMPACT_ATOMS: atom_id res chain seq x y z
N MET A 1 -31.21 16.43 18.63
CA MET A 1 -29.77 16.12 18.61
C MET A 1 -29.48 15.44 17.27
N TYR A 2 -28.91 16.16 16.30
CA TYR A 2 -28.52 15.59 15.01
C TYR A 2 -27.26 14.75 15.25
N GLY A 3 -27.47 13.46 15.50
CA GLY A 3 -26.41 12.52 15.90
C GLY A 3 -25.30 12.45 14.86
N CYS A 4 -24.05 12.44 15.33
CA CYS A 4 -22.85 12.28 14.52
C CYS A 4 -22.90 10.96 13.74
N MET A 5 -23.50 10.96 12.55
CA MET A 5 -23.42 9.83 11.64
C MET A 5 -22.03 9.84 10.99
N MET A 6 -21.05 9.38 11.76
CA MET A 6 -19.69 9.16 11.27
C MET A 6 -19.68 7.83 10.53
N CYS A 7 -19.25 7.85 9.26
CA CYS A 7 -18.97 6.64 8.53
C CYS A 7 -17.82 5.87 9.21
N LYS A 8 -17.81 4.54 9.10
CA LYS A 8 -16.73 3.70 9.65
C LYS A 8 -15.38 4.14 9.08
N THR A 9 -14.28 3.92 9.81
CA THR A 9 -12.92 4.10 9.30
C THR A 9 -12.76 3.45 7.91
N GLY A 10 -12.12 4.16 6.98
CA GLY A 10 -11.99 3.72 5.59
C GLY A 10 -13.20 4.05 4.71
N SER A 11 -14.14 4.88 5.18
CA SER A 11 -15.27 5.37 4.36
C SER A 11 -15.54 6.86 4.57
N PHE A 12 -16.17 7.48 3.57
CA PHE A 12 -16.58 8.88 3.58
C PHE A 12 -18.10 8.99 3.39
N GLN A 13 -18.70 10.04 3.95
CA GLN A 13 -20.12 10.32 3.77
C GLN A 13 -20.35 11.02 2.43
N THR A 14 -21.35 10.56 1.69
CA THR A 14 -21.84 11.19 0.46
C THR A 14 -23.37 11.14 0.41
N ILE A 15 -23.94 11.84 -0.56
CA ILE A 15 -25.39 11.89 -0.79
C ILE A 15 -25.69 11.17 -2.11
N ARG A 16 -26.57 10.17 -2.07
CA ARG A 16 -27.05 9.45 -3.25
C ARG A 16 -28.58 9.59 -3.34
N GLY A 17 -29.04 10.47 -4.22
CA GLY A 17 -30.44 10.93 -4.20
C GLY A 17 -30.69 11.75 -2.93
N ASP A 18 -31.70 11.38 -2.13
CA ASP A 18 -32.07 12.09 -0.89
C ASP A 18 -31.55 11.39 0.39
N LYS A 19 -30.59 10.46 0.26
CA LYS A 19 -30.06 9.67 1.38
C LYS A 19 -28.58 9.91 1.58
N PHE A 20 -28.19 10.08 2.85
CA PHE A 20 -26.81 9.99 3.27
C PHE A 20 -26.36 8.53 3.24
N VAL A 21 -25.26 8.27 2.54
CA VAL A 21 -24.64 6.95 2.43
C VAL A 21 -23.15 7.04 2.74
N CYS A 22 -22.56 5.93 3.18
CA CYS A 22 -21.13 5.81 3.39
C CYS A 22 -20.52 5.03 2.24
N GLU A 23 -19.57 5.64 1.53
CA GLU A 23 -18.82 5.00 0.46
C GLU A 23 -17.39 4.71 0.90
N MET A 24 -16.84 3.61 0.40
CA MET A 24 -15.48 3.20 0.74
C MET A 24 -14.45 4.18 0.15
N CYS A 25 -13.39 4.45 0.91
CA CYS A 25 -12.23 5.14 0.39
C CYS A 25 -11.49 4.30 -0.67
N GLY A 26 -10.67 4.96 -1.48
CA GLY A 26 -9.78 4.30 -2.42
C GLY A 26 -8.75 3.37 -1.76
N GLN A 27 -8.00 2.63 -2.58
CA GLN A 27 -7.04 1.64 -2.08
C GLN A 27 -6.01 2.24 -1.11
N ASN A 28 -5.70 1.48 -0.05
CA ASN A 28 -4.71 1.81 0.98
C ASN A 28 -4.99 3.13 1.71
N CYS A 29 -6.23 3.61 1.68
CA CYS A 29 -6.66 4.84 2.29
C CYS A 29 -7.45 4.59 3.58
N ALA A 30 -6.98 5.14 4.70
CA ALA A 30 -7.64 5.05 6.00
C ALA A 30 -8.72 6.13 6.21
N ALA A 31 -8.53 7.31 5.60
CA ALA A 31 -9.48 8.42 5.63
C ALA A 31 -9.44 9.21 4.33
N CYS A 32 -10.61 9.59 3.81
CA CYS A 32 -10.75 10.29 2.53
C CYS A 32 -11.90 11.31 2.56
N MET A 33 -11.84 12.31 1.69
CA MET A 33 -12.94 13.25 1.43
C MET A 33 -13.87 12.77 0.31
N SER A 34 -13.32 11.93 -0.58
CA SER A 34 -14.05 11.23 -1.64
C SER A 34 -13.25 10.00 -2.05
N ALA A 35 -13.84 9.13 -2.89
CA ALA A 35 -13.18 7.92 -3.39
C ALA A 35 -11.78 8.17 -4.00
N ALA A 36 -11.54 9.36 -4.57
CA ALA A 36 -10.28 9.75 -5.19
C ALA A 36 -9.41 10.71 -4.34
N GLN A 37 -9.90 11.17 -3.18
CA GLN A 37 -9.21 12.17 -2.37
C GLN A 37 -8.86 11.61 -0.99
N CYS A 38 -7.80 10.80 -0.93
CA CYS A 38 -7.27 10.31 0.33
C CYS A 38 -6.59 11.44 1.13
N THR A 39 -6.86 11.49 2.44
CA THR A 39 -6.23 12.42 3.39
C THR A 39 -5.33 11.69 4.38
N THR A 40 -5.52 10.39 4.57
CA THR A 40 -4.68 9.57 5.45
C THR A 40 -4.52 8.17 4.88
N CYS A 41 -3.29 7.73 4.64
CA CYS A 41 -3.00 6.35 4.21
C CYS A 41 -3.04 5.38 5.40
N VAL A 42 -3.29 4.10 5.11
CA VAL A 42 -3.11 3.03 6.11
C VAL A 42 -1.63 2.92 6.52
N ARG A 43 -1.38 2.33 7.69
CA ARG A 43 -0.01 2.14 8.20
C ARG A 43 0.85 1.39 7.19
N GLY A 44 2.02 1.94 6.86
CA GLY A 44 2.98 1.37 5.90
C GLY A 44 2.80 1.84 4.45
N ALA A 45 1.69 2.51 4.12
CA ALA A 45 1.51 3.17 2.84
C ALA A 45 1.85 4.66 2.94
N ALA A 46 2.27 5.25 1.82
CA ALA A 46 2.64 6.66 1.73
C ALA A 46 1.77 7.40 0.72
N MET A 47 1.54 8.69 0.98
CA MET A 47 0.74 9.58 0.13
C MET A 47 1.57 10.00 -1.09
N LYS A 48 1.13 9.59 -2.28
CA LYS A 48 1.71 10.05 -3.56
C LYS A 48 1.07 11.37 -3.99
N LYS A 49 1.81 12.17 -4.77
CA LYS A 49 1.30 13.38 -5.44
C LYS A 49 0.01 13.01 -6.21
N GLY A 50 -1.11 13.61 -5.82
CA GLY A 50 -2.44 13.24 -6.33
C GLY A 50 -3.35 12.45 -5.37
N ARG A 51 -3.05 12.43 -4.06
CA ARG A 51 -3.93 11.88 -3.00
C ARG A 51 -4.24 10.37 -3.13
N SER A 52 -3.29 9.61 -3.66
CA SER A 52 -3.33 8.14 -3.73
C SER A 52 -2.31 7.53 -2.76
N CYS A 53 -2.62 6.35 -2.20
CA CYS A 53 -1.78 5.66 -1.23
C CYS A 53 -1.14 4.41 -1.84
N LEU A 54 0.18 4.31 -1.71
CA LEU A 54 0.95 3.18 -2.24
C LEU A 54 1.87 2.62 -1.16
N PHE A 55 1.99 1.30 -1.11
CA PHE A 55 3.08 0.65 -0.39
C PHE A 55 4.32 0.71 -1.27
N TYR A 56 5.41 1.24 -0.72
CA TYR A 56 6.72 1.02 -1.32
C TYR A 56 7.15 -0.39 -0.93
N ILE A 57 7.17 -1.29 -1.91
CA ILE A 57 7.93 -2.52 -1.78
C ILE A 57 9.39 -2.11 -1.65
N ASN A 58 9.91 -2.15 -0.43
CA ASN A 58 11.35 -2.17 -0.23
C ASN A 58 11.83 -3.48 -0.85
N GLU A 59 12.43 -3.42 -2.04
CA GLU A 59 12.96 -4.57 -2.77
C GLU A 59 14.28 -5.07 -2.11
N SER A 60 14.26 -5.29 -0.79
CA SER A 60 15.40 -5.76 -0.02
C SER A 60 15.42 -7.29 0.15
N ARG A 61 14.54 -8.02 -0.54
CA ARG A 61 14.56 -9.49 -0.58
C ARG A 61 14.93 -9.95 -1.98
N GLN A 62 16.22 -10.20 -2.17
CA GLN A 62 16.83 -11.40 -2.79
C GLN A 62 18.19 -11.06 -3.41
N LEU A 63 19.13 -10.56 -2.59
CA LEU A 63 20.55 -10.67 -2.90
C LEU A 63 21.15 -11.67 -1.93
N THR A 64 21.07 -12.99 -2.18
CA THR A 64 22.04 -13.92 -1.56
C THR A 64 22.16 -15.35 -2.11
N THR A 65 21.37 -15.83 -3.07
CA THR A 65 21.55 -17.24 -3.52
C THR A 65 22.22 -17.42 -4.87
N ALA A 66 22.17 -16.45 -5.78
CA ALA A 66 22.80 -16.61 -7.11
C ALA A 66 24.33 -16.50 -7.09
N THR A 67 24.90 -15.63 -6.26
CA THR A 67 26.36 -15.39 -6.22
C THR A 67 27.14 -16.46 -5.47
N ALA A 68 26.52 -17.16 -4.51
CA ALA A 68 27.19 -18.24 -3.77
C ALA A 68 27.43 -19.48 -4.67
N VAL A 69 26.49 -19.80 -5.56
CA VAL A 69 26.60 -20.99 -6.44
C VAL A 69 27.70 -20.79 -7.49
N VAL A 70 27.86 -19.56 -8.01
CA VAL A 70 28.92 -19.24 -8.98
C VAL A 70 30.31 -19.34 -8.33
N ALA A 71 30.48 -18.83 -7.11
CA ALA A 71 31.76 -18.89 -6.41
C ALA A 71 32.20 -20.34 -6.12
N VAL A 72 31.28 -21.19 -5.66
CA VAL A 72 31.57 -22.60 -5.37
C VAL A 72 31.92 -23.38 -6.64
N ALA A 73 31.24 -23.13 -7.76
CA ALA A 73 31.54 -23.79 -9.04
C ALA A 73 32.92 -23.42 -9.59
N VAL A 74 33.32 -22.13 -9.48
CA VAL A 74 34.65 -21.66 -9.94
C VAL A 74 35.78 -22.24 -9.09
N LEU A 75 35.58 -22.36 -7.77
CA LEU A 75 36.53 -23.00 -6.85
C LEU A 75 36.72 -24.50 -7.16
N LEU A 76 35.64 -25.22 -7.44
CA LEU A 76 35.73 -26.65 -7.76
C LEU A 76 36.44 -26.91 -9.11
N LEU A 77 36.25 -26.04 -10.11
CA LEU A 77 36.93 -26.16 -11.40
C LEU A 77 38.44 -25.87 -11.31
N SER A 78 38.88 -25.05 -10.37
CA SER A 78 40.30 -24.67 -10.20
C SER A 78 41.12 -25.65 -9.35
N LEU A 79 40.48 -26.57 -8.61
CA LEU A 79 41.16 -27.72 -7.99
C LEU A 79 41.27 -28.93 -8.92
N ALA A 80 40.58 -28.91 -10.07
CA ALA A 80 40.53 -30.03 -11.01
C ALA A 80 41.50 -29.90 -12.20
N LEU A 81 42.34 -28.85 -12.24
CA LEU A 81 43.36 -28.61 -13.28
C LEU A 81 44.78 -28.76 -12.73
#